data_AF-A0A087BGG2-F1
#
_entry.id   AF-A0A087BGG2-F1
#
_cell.length_a   1.000
_cell.length_b   1.000
_cell.length_c   1.000
_cell.angle_alpha   90.00
_cell.angle_beta   90.00
_cell.angle_gamma   90.00
#
_symmetry.space_group_name_H-M   'P 1'
#
loop_
_entity.id
_entity.type
_entity.pdbx_description
1 polymer ?
#
loop_
_entity_poly.entity_id
_entity_poly.type
_entity_poly.pdbx_seq_one_letter_code
_entity_poly.pdbx_strand_id
1 'polypeptide(L)'
;MINDLFMPIRRVSAHVRGLMWIAAACGLAYYLSVLQQSMPLPVLYRGCMVELAERVILPANLMLFCMGCARFGAFERVRRDPRDEFRLNAAWLALVALSIAASAWVLFVVANMLKGSLCESGQWSLCVVMLLQLFMMNMSVALLVWLLMNLGIPWGQILPPAIAIPIIADFCLKLMPGDLTRYAFYFWYPIGDSLVAVLVRQVAPFIGYCILLTMANMAAFNCSDRLRLS
;
A
#
# COMPACT_ATOMS: atom_id res chain seq x y z
N MET A 1 -30.55 -11.30 1.99
CA MET A 1 -29.92 -10.73 0.77
C MET A 1 -28.64 -10.02 1.18
N ILE A 2 -27.50 -10.71 1.17
CA ILE A 2 -26.18 -10.05 1.27
C ILE A 2 -25.77 -9.79 -0.17
N ASN A 3 -26.26 -8.67 -0.72
CA ASN A 3 -25.93 -8.25 -2.08
C ASN A 3 -24.41 -7.99 -2.16
N ASP A 4 -23.73 -8.76 -3.01
CA ASP A 4 -22.50 -8.42 -3.72
C ASP A 4 -21.56 -7.42 -3.01
N LEU A 5 -21.16 -7.70 -1.77
CA LEU A 5 -20.14 -6.89 -1.08
C LEU A 5 -18.75 -7.01 -1.73
N PHE A 6 -18.58 -7.91 -2.69
CA PHE A 6 -17.33 -8.20 -3.38
C PHE A 6 -17.65 -8.45 -4.86
N MET A 7 -17.34 -7.47 -5.71
CA MET A 7 -17.27 -7.71 -7.15
C MET A 7 -15.79 -7.92 -7.50
N PRO A 8 -15.33 -9.17 -7.75
CA PRO A 8 -14.03 -9.38 -8.38
C PRO A 8 -13.99 -8.62 -9.71
N ILE A 9 -12.80 -8.29 -10.25
CA ILE A 9 -12.61 -7.52 -11.50
C ILE A 9 -13.61 -7.89 -12.60
N ARG A 10 -13.96 -9.18 -12.72
CA ARG A 10 -14.93 -9.70 -13.69
C ARG A 10 -16.33 -9.08 -13.61
N ARG A 11 -16.77 -8.61 -12.44
CA ARG A 11 -18.10 -7.99 -12.23
C ARG A 11 -18.05 -6.47 -12.12
N VAL A 12 -16.87 -5.85 -11.97
CA VAL A 12 -16.73 -4.39 -12.00
C VAL A 12 -17.11 -3.88 -13.39
N SER A 13 -18.02 -2.90 -13.46
CA SER A 13 -18.50 -2.34 -14.71
C SER A 13 -17.34 -1.81 -15.55
N ALA A 14 -17.47 -1.91 -16.88
CA ALA A 14 -16.45 -1.44 -17.82
C ALA A 14 -16.10 0.05 -17.58
N HIS A 15 -17.07 0.86 -17.16
CA HIS A 15 -16.89 2.26 -16.81
C HIS A 15 -15.98 2.46 -15.59
N VAL A 16 -16.20 1.74 -14.50
CA VAL A 16 -15.36 1.85 -13.29
C VAL A 16 -13.93 1.39 -13.60
N ARG A 17 -13.78 0.31 -14.38
CA ARG A 17 -12.46 -0.15 -14.82
C ARG A 17 -11.75 0.89 -15.69
N GLY A 18 -12.47 1.55 -16.59
CA GLY A 18 -11.95 2.66 -17.39
C GLY A 18 -11.46 3.82 -16.53
N LEU A 19 -12.27 4.23 -15.54
CA LEU A 19 -11.88 5.30 -14.60
C LEU A 19 -10.64 4.95 -13.78
N MET A 20 -10.50 3.69 -13.33
CA MET A 20 -9.31 3.24 -12.62
C MET A 20 -8.06 3.30 -13.48
N TRP A 21 -8.16 2.90 -14.76
CA TRP A 21 -7.04 3.01 -15.70
C TRP A 21 -6.66 4.46 -16.00
N ILE A 22 -7.65 5.35 -16.13
CA ILE A 22 -7.40 6.79 -16.30
C ILE A 22 -6.70 7.34 -15.06
N ALA A 23 -7.16 7.02 -13.85
CA ALA A 23 -6.53 7.45 -12.61
C ALA A 23 -5.08 6.94 -12.50
N ALA A 24 -4.83 5.68 -12.88
CA ALA A 24 -3.48 5.13 -12.92
C ALA A 24 -2.57 5.85 -13.94
N ALA A 25 -3.10 6.17 -15.12
CA ALA A 25 -2.36 6.91 -16.14
C ALA A 25 -2.04 8.35 -15.70
N CYS A 26 -3.00 9.05 -15.09
CA CYS A 26 -2.77 10.38 -14.51
C CYS A 26 -1.74 10.33 -13.38
N GLY A 27 -1.83 9.33 -12.49
CA GLY A 27 -0.86 9.11 -11.42
C GLY A 27 0.54 8.86 -11.95
N LEU A 28 0.68 8.04 -13.01
CA LEU A 28 1.96 7.80 -13.67
C LEU A 28 2.53 9.07 -14.32
N ALA A 29 1.69 9.85 -15.01
CA ALA A 29 2.11 11.11 -15.61
C ALA A 29 2.59 12.11 -14.55
N TYR A 30 1.90 12.19 -13.40
CA TYR A 30 2.31 13.03 -12.27
C TYR A 30 3.61 12.53 -11.63
N TYR A 31 3.79 11.22 -11.50
CA TYR A 31 5.04 10.63 -10.99
C TYR A 31 6.22 10.98 -11.89
N LEU A 32 6.05 10.85 -13.21
CA LEU A 32 7.08 11.19 -14.18
C LEU A 32 7.40 12.69 -14.20
N SER A 33 6.40 13.57 -14.04
CA SER A 33 6.63 15.02 -14.03
C SER A 33 7.46 15.48 -12.81
N VAL A 34 7.22 14.89 -11.64
CA VAL A 34 8.03 15.13 -10.44
C VAL A 34 9.44 14.57 -10.63
N LEU A 35 9.57 13.37 -11.19
CA LEU A 35 10.88 12.78 -11.50
C LEU A 35 11.68 13.57 -12.53
N GLN A 36 11.04 14.36 -13.40
CA GLN A 36 11.75 15.21 -14.37
C GLN A 36 12.38 16.45 -13.72
N GLN A 37 11.93 16.88 -12.53
CA GLN A 37 12.50 18.06 -11.87
C GLN A 37 13.98 17.86 -11.50
N SER A 38 14.80 18.87 -11.77
CA SER A 38 16.24 18.87 -11.50
C SER A 38 16.53 19.20 -10.03
N MET A 39 16.23 18.25 -9.13
CA MET A 39 16.45 18.38 -7.68
C MET A 39 17.60 17.45 -7.25
N PRO A 40 18.35 17.79 -6.18
CA PRO A 40 19.32 16.88 -5.61
C PRO A 40 18.63 15.61 -5.07
N LEU A 41 19.29 14.46 -5.22
CA LEU A 41 18.71 13.13 -4.93
C LEU A 41 18.03 13.00 -3.55
N PRO A 42 18.58 13.52 -2.44
CA PRO A 42 17.93 13.43 -1.12
C PRO A 42 16.63 14.24 -1.04
N VAL A 43 16.55 15.38 -1.74
CA VAL A 43 15.34 16.21 -1.80
C VAL A 43 14.30 15.54 -2.68
N LEU A 44 14.71 14.97 -3.81
CA LEU A 44 13.83 14.22 -4.69
C LEU A 44 13.26 12.97 -3.99
N TYR A 45 14.09 12.24 -3.24
CA TYR A 45 13.67 11.09 -2.42
C TYR A 45 12.62 11.51 -1.38
N ARG A 46 12.85 12.57 -0.61
CA ARG A 46 11.87 13.06 0.37
C ARG A 46 10.57 13.51 -0.30
N GLY A 47 10.65 14.21 -1.44
CA GLY A 47 9.48 14.58 -2.23
C GLY A 47 8.71 13.36 -2.73
N CYS A 48 9.40 12.31 -3.17
CA CYS A 48 8.78 11.05 -3.58
C CYS A 48 8.07 10.36 -2.42
N MET A 49 8.70 10.30 -1.24
CA MET A 49 8.12 9.62 -0.08
C MET A 49 6.96 10.38 0.55
N VAL A 50 7.00 11.72 0.57
CA VAL A 50 5.94 12.54 1.18
C VAL A 50 4.78 12.77 0.22
N GLU A 51 5.05 13.05 -1.06
CA GLU A 51 3.97 13.44 -1.97
C GLU A 51 3.52 12.32 -2.90
N LEU A 52 4.46 11.57 -3.49
CA LEU A 52 4.12 10.58 -4.52
C LEU A 52 3.66 9.25 -3.92
N ALA A 53 4.24 8.86 -2.79
CA ALA A 53 3.90 7.60 -2.13
C ALA A 53 2.41 7.56 -1.74
N GLU A 54 1.89 8.62 -1.15
CA GLU A 54 0.49 8.68 -0.70
C GLU A 54 -0.50 8.95 -1.83
N ARG A 55 -0.12 9.74 -2.85
CA ARG A 55 -1.06 10.19 -3.89
C ARG A 55 -1.14 9.27 -5.10
N VAL A 56 -0.09 8.48 -5.35
CA VAL A 56 0.00 7.63 -6.55
C VAL A 56 0.21 6.16 -6.19
N ILE A 57 1.21 5.87 -5.35
CA ILE A 57 1.65 4.50 -5.09
C ILE A 57 0.64 3.77 -4.19
N LEU A 58 0.24 4.38 -3.07
CA LEU A 58 -0.69 3.80 -2.12
C LEU A 58 -2.08 3.55 -2.73
N PRO A 59 -2.71 4.48 -3.48
CA PRO A 59 -3.98 4.24 -4.11
C PRO A 59 -3.91 3.11 -5.14
N ALA A 60 -2.84 3.05 -5.95
CA ALA A 60 -2.63 1.96 -6.89
C ALA A 60 -2.54 0.60 -6.20
N ASN A 61 -1.85 0.54 -5.06
CA ASN A 61 -1.73 -0.66 -4.22
C ASN A 61 -3.07 -1.13 -3.67
N LEU A 62 -3.83 -0.22 -3.06
CA LEU A 62 -5.12 -0.58 -2.50
C LEU A 62 -6.13 -0.99 -3.58
N MET A 63 -6.12 -0.31 -4.73
CA MET A 63 -6.95 -0.68 -5.87
C MET A 63 -6.62 -2.10 -6.38
N LEU A 64 -5.34 -2.39 -6.64
CA LEU A 64 -4.91 -3.70 -7.13
C LEU A 64 -5.10 -4.82 -6.11
N PHE A 65 -4.89 -4.53 -4.82
CA PHE A 65 -5.17 -5.47 -3.74
C PHE A 65 -6.64 -5.84 -3.72
N CYS A 66 -7.54 -4.86 -3.58
CA CYS A 66 -8.99 -5.08 -3.54
C CYS A 66 -9.53 -5.77 -4.81
N MET A 67 -8.93 -5.49 -5.96
CA MET A 67 -9.30 -6.10 -7.24
C MET A 67 -8.99 -7.59 -7.35
N GLY A 68 -7.88 -8.05 -6.77
CA GLY A 68 -7.42 -9.43 -6.86
C GLY A 68 -7.68 -10.30 -5.62
N CYS A 69 -8.23 -9.71 -4.55
CA CYS A 69 -8.69 -10.48 -3.39
C CYS A 69 -9.73 -11.53 -3.79
N ALA A 70 -9.48 -12.78 -3.40
CA ALA A 70 -10.45 -13.86 -3.51
C ALA A 70 -11.42 -13.82 -2.32
N ARG A 71 -12.69 -14.12 -2.59
CA ARG A 71 -13.68 -14.39 -1.55
C ARG A 71 -14.52 -15.58 -1.98
N PHE A 72 -14.43 -16.69 -1.25
CA PHE A 72 -15.18 -17.88 -1.62
C PHE A 72 -16.65 -17.70 -1.30
N GLY A 73 -17.50 -17.97 -2.29
CA GLY A 73 -18.95 -17.98 -2.12
C GLY A 73 -19.41 -19.15 -1.23
N ALA A 74 -20.67 -19.12 -0.79
CA ALA A 74 -21.20 -20.17 0.10
C ALA A 74 -21.00 -21.60 -0.44
N PHE A 75 -21.18 -21.81 -1.75
CA PHE A 75 -20.95 -23.11 -2.39
C PHE A 75 -19.46 -23.48 -2.52
N GLU A 76 -18.56 -22.50 -2.66
CA GLU A 76 -17.12 -22.76 -2.74
C GLU A 76 -16.53 -23.12 -1.39
N ARG A 77 -17.03 -22.51 -0.30
CA ARG A 77 -16.65 -22.86 1.08
C ARG A 77 -17.05 -24.28 1.50
N VAL A 78 -18.07 -24.86 0.86
CA VAL A 78 -18.44 -26.28 1.07
C VAL A 78 -17.45 -27.22 0.35
N ARG A 79 -16.79 -26.74 -0.72
CA ARG A 79 -15.92 -27.55 -1.58
C ARG A 79 -14.43 -27.38 -1.30
N ARG A 80 -14.03 -26.30 -0.63
CA ARG A 80 -12.63 -25.94 -0.37
C ARG A 80 -12.45 -25.48 1.07
N ASP A 81 -11.25 -25.71 1.59
CA ASP A 81 -10.89 -25.21 2.91
C ASP A 81 -10.84 -23.66 2.89
N PRO A 82 -11.54 -22.99 3.82
CA PRO A 82 -11.53 -21.52 3.90
C PRO A 82 -10.16 -20.96 4.27
N ARG A 83 -9.28 -21.80 4.83
CA ARG A 83 -7.87 -21.44 5.07
C ARG A 83 -7.11 -21.14 3.78
N ASP A 84 -7.51 -21.72 2.66
CA ASP A 84 -6.90 -21.44 1.37
C ASP A 84 -7.29 -20.05 0.84
N GLU A 85 -8.49 -19.54 1.17
CA GLU A 85 -8.89 -18.16 0.88
C GLU A 85 -7.96 -17.18 1.60
N PHE A 86 -7.72 -17.42 2.89
CA PHE A 86 -6.84 -16.58 3.71
C PHE A 86 -5.41 -16.58 3.17
N ARG A 87 -4.85 -17.76 2.86
CA ARG A 87 -3.49 -17.90 2.31
C ARG A 87 -3.34 -17.23 0.96
N LEU A 88 -4.32 -17.39 0.07
CA LEU A 88 -4.29 -16.80 -1.26
C LEU A 88 -4.36 -15.27 -1.20
N ASN A 89 -5.22 -14.72 -0.32
CA ASN A 89 -5.29 -13.29 -0.07
C ASN A 89 -4.02 -12.72 0.57
N ALA A 90 -3.41 -13.43 1.52
CA ALA A 90 -2.14 -13.03 2.12
C ALA A 90 -1.00 -13.02 1.09
N ALA A 91 -0.92 -14.04 0.24
CA ALA A 91 0.05 -14.12 -0.85
C ALA A 91 -0.18 -13.01 -1.89
N TRP A 92 -1.44 -12.75 -2.24
CA TRP A 92 -1.81 -11.67 -3.15
C TRP A 92 -1.43 -10.30 -2.59
N LEU A 93 -1.70 -10.04 -1.30
CA LEU A 93 -1.33 -8.82 -0.60
C LEU A 93 0.17 -8.56 -0.71
N ALA A 94 0.99 -9.57 -0.36
CA ALA A 94 2.44 -9.46 -0.41
C ALA A 94 2.95 -9.21 -1.85
N LEU A 95 2.37 -9.91 -2.83
CA LEU A 95 2.75 -9.79 -4.23
C LEU A 95 2.40 -8.40 -4.80
N VAL A 96 1.21 -7.88 -4.52
CA VAL A 96 0.80 -6.54 -4.99
C VAL A 96 1.65 -5.46 -4.32
N ALA A 97 1.83 -5.53 -3.00
CA ALA A 97 2.63 -4.55 -2.27
C ALA A 97 4.08 -4.49 -2.77
N LEU A 98 4.69 -5.65 -3.03
CA LEU A 98 6.05 -5.76 -3.55
C LEU A 98 6.13 -5.29 -5.01
N SER A 99 5.21 -5.72 -5.87
CA SER A 99 5.25 -5.36 -7.30
C SER A 99 5.10 -3.87 -7.53
N ILE A 100 4.26 -3.18 -6.76
CA ILE A 100 4.10 -1.72 -6.88
C ILE A 100 5.26 -0.97 -6.26
N ALA A 101 5.78 -1.42 -5.11
CA ALA A 101 6.97 -0.82 -4.53
C ALA A 101 8.18 -0.95 -5.47
N ALA A 102 8.37 -2.13 -6.08
CA ALA A 102 9.42 -2.40 -7.04
C ALA A 102 9.26 -1.58 -8.33
N SER A 103 8.05 -1.45 -8.88
CA SER A 103 7.82 -0.67 -10.10
C SER A 103 8.09 0.82 -9.90
N ALA A 104 7.62 1.40 -8.79
CA ALA A 104 7.95 2.77 -8.41
C ALA A 104 9.46 2.96 -8.19
N TRP A 105 10.10 2.00 -7.52
CA TRP A 105 11.55 2.01 -7.32
C TRP A 105 12.34 1.95 -8.63
N VAL A 106 11.97 1.07 -9.56
CA VAL A 106 12.61 0.98 -10.88
C VAL A 106 12.47 2.30 -11.62
N LEU A 107 11.28 2.91 -11.64
CA LEU A 107 11.07 4.21 -12.28
C LEU A 107 11.96 5.30 -11.68
N PHE A 108 12.07 5.34 -10.35
CA PHE A 108 12.96 6.27 -9.65
C PHE A 108 14.43 6.05 -10.00
N VAL A 109 14.91 4.81 -9.96
CA VAL A 109 16.32 4.48 -10.25
C VAL A 109 16.65 4.81 -11.71
N VAL A 110 15.81 4.39 -12.66
CA VAL A 110 16.02 4.63 -14.09
C VAL A 110 16.03 6.13 -14.40
N ALA A 111 15.09 6.90 -13.85
CA ALA A 111 15.07 8.36 -14.05
C ALA A 111 16.33 9.04 -13.52
N ASN A 112 16.83 8.61 -12.36
CA ASN A 112 18.04 9.19 -11.76
C ASN A 112 19.32 8.73 -12.47
N MET A 113 19.35 7.51 -13.04
CA MET A 113 20.42 7.04 -13.92
C MET A 113 20.51 7.87 -15.21
N LEU A 114 19.36 8.12 -15.85
CA LEU A 114 19.30 8.94 -17.07
C LEU A 114 19.78 10.38 -16.85
N LYS A 115 19.68 10.87 -15.61
CA LYS A 115 20.17 12.20 -15.20
C LYS A 115 21.64 12.22 -14.78
N GLY A 116 22.33 11.07 -14.76
CA GLY A 116 23.73 10.97 -14.32
C GLY A 116 23.93 11.21 -12.82
N SER A 117 22.88 11.07 -12.01
CA SER A 117 22.89 11.45 -10.59
C SER A 117 23.28 10.34 -9.61
N LEU A 118 23.49 9.11 -10.09
CA LEU A 118 23.81 7.91 -9.30
C LEU A 118 25.26 7.46 -9.51
N CYS A 119 26.21 8.14 -8.86
CA CYS A 119 27.64 7.84 -8.94
C CYS A 119 28.26 7.41 -7.59
N GLU A 120 27.61 7.69 -6.47
CA GLU A 120 28.16 7.42 -5.13
C GLU A 120 27.49 6.24 -4.42
N SER A 121 28.25 5.49 -3.63
CA SER A 121 27.76 4.33 -2.87
C SER A 121 26.66 4.70 -1.87
N GLY A 122 26.69 5.91 -1.30
CA GLY A 122 25.64 6.42 -0.41
C GLY A 122 24.28 6.60 -1.12
N GLN A 123 24.27 6.89 -2.42
CA GLN A 123 23.03 7.10 -3.18
C GLN A 123 22.27 5.80 -3.41
N TRP A 124 22.99 4.68 -3.55
CA TRP A 124 22.39 3.35 -3.62
C TRP A 124 21.70 2.94 -2.32
N SER A 125 22.25 3.34 -1.16
CA SER A 125 21.58 3.09 0.12
C SER A 125 20.23 3.82 0.23
N LEU A 126 20.13 5.04 -0.30
CA LEU A 126 18.87 5.79 -0.35
C LEU A 126 17.84 5.10 -1.25
N CYS A 127 18.25 4.58 -2.41
CA CYS A 127 17.37 3.82 -3.28
C CYS A 127 16.83 2.56 -2.58
N VAL A 128 17.67 1.84 -1.83
CA VAL A 128 17.23 0.65 -1.06
C VAL A 128 16.27 1.04 0.06
N VAL A 129 16.55 2.12 0.79
CA VAL A 129 15.66 2.66 1.82
C VAL A 129 14.29 3.03 1.23
N MET A 130 14.26 3.64 0.04
CA MET A 130 13.02 3.98 -0.65
C MET A 130 12.17 2.73 -0.95
N LEU A 131 12.77 1.68 -1.51
CA LEU A 131 12.07 0.42 -1.80
C LEU A 131 11.44 -0.16 -0.52
N LEU A 132 12.23 -0.18 0.56
CA LEU A 132 11.81 -0.74 1.84
C LEU A 132 10.63 0.05 2.43
N GLN A 133 10.69 1.39 2.43
CA GLN A 133 9.62 2.23 2.97
C GLN A 133 8.35 2.16 2.12
N LEU A 134 8.47 2.12 0.79
CA LEU A 134 7.31 1.92 -0.09
C LEU A 134 6.65 0.56 0.17
N PHE A 135 7.44 -0.49 0.38
CA PHE A 135 6.92 -1.80 0.74
C PHE A 135 6.23 -1.79 2.11
N MET A 136 6.86 -1.21 3.14
CA MET A 136 6.28 -1.11 4.48
C MET A 136 4.97 -0.31 4.48
N MET A 137 4.90 0.78 3.73
CA MET A 137 3.69 1.57 3.51
C MET A 137 2.57 0.70 2.91
N ASN A 138 2.84 0.10 1.75
CA ASN A 138 1.86 -0.66 0.99
C ASN A 138 1.32 -1.84 1.81
N MET A 139 2.20 -2.57 2.48
CA MET A 139 1.83 -3.69 3.34
C MET A 139 1.02 -3.26 4.55
N SER A 140 1.45 -2.21 5.25
CA SER A 140 0.81 -1.80 6.51
C SER A 140 -0.63 -1.33 6.32
N VAL A 141 -0.88 -0.52 5.29
CA VAL A 141 -2.22 -0.01 4.96
C VAL A 141 -3.07 -1.12 4.34
N ALA A 142 -2.50 -1.98 3.46
CA ALA A 142 -3.25 -3.09 2.88
C ALA A 142 -3.69 -4.12 3.95
N LEU A 143 -2.83 -4.41 4.94
CA LEU A 143 -3.19 -5.30 6.06
C LEU A 143 -4.33 -4.73 6.92
N LEU A 144 -4.35 -3.41 7.11
CA LEU A 144 -5.43 -2.71 7.82
C LEU A 144 -6.74 -2.76 7.00
N VAL A 145 -6.67 -2.45 5.71
CA VAL A 145 -7.84 -2.54 4.81
C VAL A 145 -8.37 -3.97 4.77
N TRP A 146 -7.50 -4.97 4.70
CA TRP A 146 -7.89 -6.37 4.73
C TRP A 146 -8.58 -6.75 6.06
N LEU A 147 -8.13 -6.20 7.19
CA LEU A 147 -8.78 -6.41 8.48
C LEU A 147 -10.21 -5.86 8.49
N LEU A 148 -10.39 -4.62 8.01
CA LEU A 148 -11.71 -3.99 7.91
C LEU A 148 -12.64 -4.77 6.97
N MET A 149 -12.10 -5.33 5.89
CA MET A 149 -12.85 -6.22 4.99
C MET A 149 -13.26 -7.53 5.69
N ASN A 150 -12.37 -8.13 6.48
CA ASN A 150 -12.65 -9.33 7.25
C ASN A 150 -13.68 -9.09 8.38
N LEU A 151 -13.77 -7.85 8.88
CA LEU A 151 -14.82 -7.38 9.81
C LEU A 151 -16.17 -7.12 9.12
N GLY A 152 -16.26 -7.28 7.80
CA GLY A 152 -17.52 -7.22 7.05
C GLY A 152 -17.85 -5.84 6.47
N ILE A 153 -16.94 -4.87 6.55
CA ILE A 153 -17.16 -3.56 5.95
C ILE A 153 -16.94 -3.67 4.42
N PRO A 154 -17.84 -3.13 3.58
CA PRO A 154 -17.71 -3.21 2.12
C PRO A 154 -16.53 -2.40 1.59
N TRP A 155 -15.81 -2.95 0.61
CA TRP A 155 -14.65 -2.30 -0.01
C TRP A 155 -14.96 -0.90 -0.54
N GLY A 156 -16.16 -0.69 -1.10
CA GLY A 156 -16.58 0.62 -1.64
C GLY A 156 -16.71 1.70 -0.56
N GLN A 157 -16.84 1.31 0.71
CA GLN A 157 -16.83 2.23 1.85
C GLN A 157 -15.47 2.35 2.53
N ILE A 158 -14.59 1.34 2.42
CA ILE A 158 -13.24 1.37 3.03
C ILE A 158 -12.22 2.05 2.12
N LEU A 159 -12.26 1.74 0.82
CA LEU A 159 -11.25 2.16 -0.13
C LEU A 159 -11.17 3.69 -0.29
N PRO A 160 -12.28 4.44 -0.41
CA PRO A 160 -12.20 5.89 -0.52
C PRO A 160 -11.62 6.55 0.75
N PRO A 161 -12.05 6.22 1.98
CA PRO A 161 -11.41 6.73 3.20
C PRO A 161 -9.95 6.29 3.35
N ALA A 162 -9.60 5.05 3.01
CA ALA A 162 -8.21 4.57 3.10
C ALA A 162 -7.26 5.31 2.15
N ILE A 163 -7.79 5.87 1.05
CA ILE A 163 -7.05 6.74 0.12
C ILE A 163 -7.10 8.20 0.57
N ALA A 164 -8.27 8.69 1.00
CA ALA A 164 -8.49 10.10 1.29
C ALA A 164 -7.88 10.53 2.63
N ILE A 165 -7.94 9.68 3.66
CA ILE A 165 -7.44 10.02 5.01
C ILE A 165 -5.93 10.31 4.97
N PRO A 166 -5.05 9.50 4.35
CA PRO A 166 -3.64 9.84 4.23
C PRO A 166 -3.42 11.19 3.54
N ILE A 167 -4.09 11.44 2.41
CA ILE A 167 -3.94 12.69 1.65
C ILE A 167 -4.40 13.91 2.46
N ILE A 168 -5.53 13.81 3.15
CA ILE A 168 -6.05 14.88 4.01
C ILE A 168 -5.14 15.06 5.23
N ALA A 169 -4.66 13.97 5.82
CA ALA A 169 -3.75 14.02 6.94
C ALA A 169 -2.41 14.65 6.55
N ASP A 170 -1.81 14.35 5.39
CA ASP A 170 -0.61 15.04 4.89
C ASP A 170 -0.87 16.53 4.71
N PHE A 171 -2.01 16.90 4.10
CA PHE A 171 -2.38 18.30 3.93
C PHE A 171 -2.52 19.03 5.28
N CYS A 172 -3.21 18.42 6.25
CA CYS A 172 -3.42 19.02 7.57
C CYS A 172 -2.14 19.04 8.42
N LEU A 173 -1.31 18.00 8.34
CA LEU A 173 -0.12 17.86 9.15
C LEU A 173 1.09 18.63 8.59
N LYS A 174 1.10 18.97 7.30
CA LYS A 174 2.04 19.94 6.71
C LYS A 174 2.01 21.30 7.40
N LEU A 175 0.89 21.66 8.02
CA LEU A 175 0.70 22.91 8.77
C LEU A 175 1.16 22.81 10.24
N MET A 176 1.47 21.60 10.72
CA MET A 176 1.86 21.34 12.11
C MET A 176 3.36 21.10 12.26
N PRO A 177 3.95 21.35 13.45
CA PRO A 177 5.38 21.11 13.70
C PRO A 177 5.75 19.64 13.47
N GLY A 178 6.86 19.43 12.76
CA GLY A 178 7.20 18.23 11.99
C GLY A 178 7.42 16.90 12.73
N ASP A 179 7.11 16.81 14.02
CA ASP A 179 7.14 15.55 14.76
C ASP A 179 5.81 14.79 14.70
N LEU A 180 4.68 15.48 14.52
CA LEU A 180 3.35 14.84 14.42
C LEU A 180 3.16 14.03 13.13
N THR A 181 3.68 14.54 12.00
CA THR A 181 3.71 13.82 10.71
C THR A 181 4.49 12.51 10.81
N ARG A 182 5.59 12.49 11.58
CA ARG A 182 6.43 11.31 11.77
C ARG A 182 5.70 10.18 12.50
N TYR A 183 4.86 10.50 13.47
CA TYR A 183 4.11 9.48 14.21
C TYR A 183 2.88 8.99 13.43
N ALA A 184 2.17 9.89 12.75
CA ALA A 184 1.01 9.52 11.95
C ALA A 184 1.38 8.63 10.74
N PHE A 185 2.55 8.87 10.15
CA PHE A 185 3.02 8.23 8.92
C PHE A 185 4.28 7.38 9.15
N TYR A 186 4.37 6.74 10.31
CA TYR A 186 5.58 6.11 10.83
C TYR A 186 6.30 5.15 9.86
N PHE A 187 5.54 4.38 9.08
CA PHE A 187 6.10 3.36 8.17
C PHE A 187 6.57 3.89 6.82
N TRP A 188 6.25 5.14 6.46
CA TRP A 188 6.61 5.71 5.16
C TRP A 188 7.21 7.13 5.23
N TYR A 189 7.16 7.79 6.39
CA TYR A 189 7.87 9.03 6.60
C TYR A 189 9.40 8.78 6.64
N PRO A 190 10.22 9.60 5.95
CA PRO A 190 11.67 9.45 5.97
C PRO A 190 12.26 9.88 7.33
N ILE A 191 12.59 8.90 8.18
CA ILE A 191 13.17 9.11 9.53
C ILE A 191 14.68 9.41 9.48
N GLY A 192 15.35 9.09 8.37
CA GLY A 192 16.75 9.44 8.13
C GLY A 192 17.30 8.79 6.87
N ASP A 193 18.48 9.24 6.45
CA ASP A 193 19.13 8.82 5.20
C ASP A 193 20.02 7.57 5.38
N SER A 194 20.18 7.09 6.63
CA SER A 194 21.02 5.94 6.97
C SER A 194 20.23 4.63 7.04
N LEU A 195 20.73 3.62 6.33
CA LEU A 195 20.12 2.29 6.22
C LEU A 195 19.98 1.60 7.59
N VAL A 196 20.97 1.76 8.47
CA VAL A 196 20.96 1.20 9.83
C VAL A 196 19.84 1.81 10.68
N ALA A 197 19.62 3.13 10.60
CA ALA A 197 18.56 3.77 11.37
C ALA A 197 17.18 3.30 10.91
N VAL A 198 16.98 3.14 9.60
CA VAL A 198 15.72 2.63 9.03
C VAL A 198 15.49 1.17 9.44
N LEU A 199 16.51 0.30 9.38
CA LEU A 199 16.40 -1.08 9.82
C LEU A 199 15.98 -1.20 11.29
N VAL A 200 16.68 -0.50 12.19
CA VAL A 200 16.42 -0.64 13.62
C VAL A 200 15.12 0.05 14.03
N ARG A 201 14.86 1.25 13.51
CA ARG A 201 13.73 2.08 13.97
C ARG A 201 12.43 1.80 13.22
N GLN A 202 12.46 1.40 11.95
CA GLN A 202 11.23 1.16 11.16
C GLN A 202 10.95 -0.33 10.91
N VAL A 203 11.96 -1.13 10.57
CA VAL A 203 11.71 -2.54 10.21
C VAL A 203 11.34 -3.39 11.41
N ALA A 204 12.00 -3.22 12.56
CA ALA A 204 11.66 -3.97 13.77
C ALA A 204 10.19 -3.76 14.21
N PRO A 205 9.68 -2.52 14.38
CA PRO A 205 8.27 -2.32 14.70
C PRO A 205 7.34 -2.71 13.55
N PHE A 206 7.78 -2.64 12.30
CA PHE A 206 7.01 -3.11 11.16
C PHE A 206 6.77 -4.62 11.21
N ILE A 207 7.79 -5.42 11.56
CA ILE A 207 7.64 -6.87 11.76
C ILE A 207 6.61 -7.15 12.86
N GLY A 208 6.70 -6.44 14.00
CA GLY A 208 5.73 -6.54 15.09
C GLY A 208 4.30 -6.20 14.63
N TYR A 209 4.14 -5.11 13.89
CA TYR A 209 2.85 -4.69 13.32
C TYR A 209 2.29 -5.74 12.35
N CYS A 210 3.11 -6.29 11.45
CA CYS A 210 2.68 -7.34 10.53
C CYS A 210 2.20 -8.58 11.28
N ILE A 211 2.95 -9.04 12.29
CA ILE A 211 2.55 -10.19 13.11
C ILE A 211 1.20 -9.93 13.79
N LEU A 212 1.05 -8.76 14.44
CA LEU A 212 -0.18 -8.37 15.11
C LEU A 212 -1.38 -8.30 14.15
N LEU A 213 -1.23 -7.63 13.00
CA LEU A 213 -2.31 -7.49 12.04
C LEU A 213 -2.63 -8.79 11.32
N THR A 214 -1.66 -9.66 11.05
CA THR A 214 -1.94 -10.99 10.50
C THR A 214 -2.72 -11.84 11.51
N MET A 215 -2.37 -11.79 12.80
CA MET A 215 -3.15 -12.46 13.85
C MET A 215 -4.56 -11.90 13.97
N ALA A 216 -4.71 -10.57 13.96
CA ALA A 216 -6.01 -9.91 13.99
C ALA A 216 -6.87 -10.28 12.77
N ASN A 217 -6.27 -10.31 11.58
CA ASN A 217 -6.92 -10.75 10.34
C ASN A 217 -7.37 -12.21 10.44
N MET A 218 -6.52 -13.09 10.98
CA MET A 218 -6.85 -14.50 11.17
C MET A 218 -8.00 -14.68 12.18
N ALA A 219 -8.00 -13.91 13.28
CA ALA A 219 -9.08 -13.92 14.26
C ALA A 219 -10.40 -13.42 13.66
N ALA A 220 -10.37 -12.28 12.95
CA ALA A 220 -11.53 -11.73 12.26
C ALA A 220 -12.08 -12.68 11.19
N PHE A 221 -11.19 -13.29 10.39
CA PHE A 221 -11.56 -14.28 9.39
C PHE A 221 -12.25 -15.49 10.02
N ASN A 222 -11.68 -16.06 11.09
CA ASN A 222 -12.29 -17.21 11.79
C ASN A 222 -13.66 -16.89 12.42
N CYS A 223 -13.85 -15.65 12.90
CA CYS A 223 -15.14 -15.21 13.43
C CYS A 223 -16.20 -15.04 12.32
N SER A 224 -15.79 -14.59 11.13
CA SER A 224 -16.68 -14.38 9.98
C SER A 224 -16.97 -15.67 9.20
N ASP A 225 -16.09 -16.67 9.30
CA ASP A 225 -16.19 -17.94 8.59
C ASP A 225 -17.02 -18.98 9.37
N ARG A 226 -17.01 -18.91 10.71
CA ARG A 226 -18.04 -19.53 11.52
C ARG A 226 -19.30 -18.70 11.40
N LEU A 227 -20.23 -19.14 10.54
CA LEU A 227 -21.66 -18.99 10.84
C LEU A 227 -21.83 -19.39 12.31
N ARG A 228 -21.93 -18.41 13.22
CA ARG A 228 -22.51 -18.59 14.55
C ARG A 228 -23.99 -18.89 14.33
N LEU A 229 -24.26 -20.09 13.82
CA LEU A 229 -25.51 -20.80 13.99
C LEU A 229 -25.39 -21.48 15.35
N SER A 230 -25.66 -20.69 16.40
CA SER A 230 -26.09 -21.16 17.70
C SER A 230 -27.12 -20.17 18.20
#